data_AF-A0A939J4V8-F1
#
_entry.id   AF-A0A939J4V8-F1
#
_cell.length_a   1.000
_cell.length_b   1.000
_cell.length_c   1.000
_cell.angle_alpha   90.00
_cell.angle_beta   90.00
_cell.angle_gamma   90.00
#
_symmetry.space_group_name_H-M   'P 1'
#
loop_
_entity.id
_entity.type
_entity.pdbx_description
1 polymer ?
#
loop_
_entity_poly.entity_id
_entity_poly.type
_entity_poly.pdbx_seq_one_letter_code
_entity_poly.pdbx_strand_id
1 'polypeptide(L)'
;MKNFWLYFFSLAILVAGVSSANSAEIAVGGDRSLNCIATISGPIATGDAQKLKSFLDDLSGRSNESINGVSLLALQDGNTRARLCLDSPGGSLAEAVRMADLLLKDFGSNYWVNSLGTAVPSGATCASACAVFFMAGGENTESDIGRVADRVLHVNGILGFHSISISLPEANYSRDDVGKAFGLALKSMGAVATRMEALRLRLSLLQTMLATAPEDMYYVETIGDAAHWNIQLAGLPILRQPTPANIHAACSKLSRQLTPEDGSTATNYAHEKVQDGSNGVLQHRLWPENDIRRDAFQSYNQAEDGRIDFVSDGGTELGDIGCRGSYDPSTGELVASVEASNGWTLAVPNAFLYPGGMSLRVILGLAEGGGDLAPDLVIAQKSEAPVDTTCLVFKGENKTDEDPCRKTVVTTLNAGLHSHGIESYQWPSGGKTVVEREEGKVLINGAVAEELWRKTKPKAVAEETDISCLKNSASGNVFCYRRVY
;
A
#
# COMPACT_ATOMS: atom_id res chain seq x y z
N MET A 1 58.81 8.85 -59.31
CA MET A 1 58.16 9.20 -58.03
C MET A 1 56.75 9.71 -58.30
N LYS A 2 55.72 8.87 -58.11
CA LYS A 2 54.31 9.27 -57.94
C LYS A 2 53.55 8.00 -57.50
N ASN A 3 53.16 7.98 -56.23
CA ASN A 3 52.51 6.85 -55.57
C ASN A 3 51.05 6.73 -56.03
N PHE A 4 50.64 5.51 -56.39
CA PHE A 4 49.26 5.13 -56.67
C PHE A 4 48.66 4.60 -55.35
N TRP A 5 47.63 5.27 -54.82
CA TRP A 5 46.83 4.76 -53.71
C TRP A 5 45.50 4.27 -54.26
N LEU A 6 45.28 2.95 -54.21
CA LEU A 6 44.01 2.28 -54.46
C LEU A 6 43.15 2.35 -53.20
N TYR A 7 42.05 3.09 -53.25
CA TYR A 7 41.00 3.01 -52.23
C TYR A 7 40.01 1.90 -52.63
N PHE A 8 40.04 0.79 -51.89
CA PHE A 8 38.96 -0.19 -51.86
C PHE A 8 37.84 0.35 -50.97
N PHE A 9 36.69 0.69 -51.56
CA PHE A 9 35.45 0.95 -50.81
C PHE A 9 34.76 -0.40 -50.55
N SER A 10 34.92 -0.93 -49.34
CA SER A 10 34.09 -2.05 -48.86
C SER A 10 32.71 -1.51 -48.49
N LEU A 11 31.69 -1.93 -49.26
CA LEU A 11 30.28 -1.69 -48.98
C LEU A 11 29.85 -2.60 -47.81
N ALA A 12 29.90 -2.07 -46.58
CA ALA A 12 29.34 -2.75 -45.42
C ALA A 12 27.81 -2.59 -45.44
N ILE A 13 27.10 -3.65 -45.82
CA ILE A 13 25.64 -3.75 -45.64
C ILE A 13 25.39 -3.97 -44.14
N LEU A 14 25.05 -2.90 -43.43
CA LEU A 14 24.43 -2.97 -42.11
C LEU A 14 23.02 -3.55 -42.27
N VAL A 15 22.89 -4.85 -42.09
CA VAL A 15 21.58 -5.47 -41.83
C VAL A 15 21.18 -5.04 -40.43
N ALA A 16 20.36 -3.99 -40.34
CA ALA A 16 19.64 -3.67 -39.11
C ALA A 16 18.72 -4.86 -38.80
N GLY A 17 19.10 -5.65 -37.78
CA GLY A 17 18.25 -6.70 -37.26
C GLY A 17 16.95 -6.08 -36.74
N VAL A 18 15.85 -6.36 -37.43
CA VAL A 18 14.52 -6.12 -36.90
C VAL A 18 14.39 -7.03 -35.68
N SER A 19 14.41 -6.46 -34.48
CA SER A 19 14.09 -7.18 -33.26
C SER A 19 12.65 -7.66 -33.37
N SER A 20 12.45 -8.91 -33.75
CA SER A 20 11.18 -9.61 -33.54
C SER A 20 10.85 -9.41 -32.07
N ALA A 21 9.75 -8.70 -31.77
CA ALA A 21 9.25 -8.62 -30.42
C ALA A 21 8.95 -10.06 -29.97
N ASN A 22 9.82 -10.62 -29.14
CA ASN A 22 9.64 -11.97 -28.62
C ASN A 22 8.35 -11.98 -27.79
N SER A 23 7.46 -12.94 -28.08
CA SER A 23 6.25 -13.15 -27.30
C SER A 23 6.60 -13.69 -25.92
N ALA A 24 5.67 -13.61 -24.96
CA ALA A 24 5.93 -14.02 -23.60
C ALA A 24 6.27 -15.53 -23.54
N GLU A 25 7.32 -15.86 -22.79
CA GLU A 25 7.66 -17.24 -22.44
C GLU A 25 6.73 -17.71 -21.32
N ILE A 26 6.20 -18.94 -21.44
CA ILE A 26 5.37 -19.57 -20.41
C ILE A 26 6.04 -20.89 -20.05
N ALA A 27 6.43 -21.05 -18.79
CA ALA A 27 7.15 -22.22 -18.31
C ALA A 27 6.56 -22.75 -17.00
N VAL A 28 6.63 -24.06 -16.80
CA VAL A 28 6.18 -24.75 -15.58
C VAL A 28 7.10 -24.38 -14.40
N GLY A 29 6.53 -24.19 -13.22
CA GLY A 29 7.24 -23.86 -11.98
C GLY A 29 7.22 -22.37 -11.64
N GLY A 30 8.26 -21.88 -10.96
CA GLY A 30 8.35 -20.50 -10.48
C GLY A 30 8.68 -20.44 -9.00
N ASP A 31 8.35 -19.31 -8.36
CA ASP A 31 8.63 -19.09 -6.94
C ASP A 31 7.78 -20.02 -6.06
N ARG A 32 8.46 -20.93 -5.36
CA ARG A 32 7.82 -21.90 -4.47
C ARG A 32 7.17 -21.23 -3.26
N SER A 33 7.74 -20.15 -2.73
CA SER A 33 7.19 -19.44 -1.57
C SER A 33 5.86 -18.75 -1.86
N LEU A 34 5.59 -18.47 -3.14
CA LEU A 34 4.35 -17.86 -3.63
C LEU A 34 3.38 -18.89 -4.22
N ASN A 35 3.66 -20.19 -4.09
CA ASN A 35 2.89 -21.29 -4.68
C ASN A 35 2.72 -21.15 -6.21
N CYS A 36 3.76 -20.67 -6.90
CA CYS A 36 3.69 -20.55 -8.36
C CYS A 36 3.81 -21.91 -9.03
N ILE A 37 2.89 -22.19 -9.95
CA ILE A 37 2.90 -23.41 -10.77
C ILE A 37 3.37 -23.13 -12.21
N ALA A 38 3.38 -21.86 -12.61
CA ALA A 38 3.94 -21.42 -13.86
C ALA A 38 4.51 -20.01 -13.76
N THR A 39 5.39 -19.67 -14.70
CA THR A 39 5.93 -18.33 -14.92
C THR A 39 5.50 -17.82 -16.28
N ILE A 40 5.25 -16.51 -16.38
CA ILE A 40 5.04 -15.79 -17.64
C ILE A 40 6.04 -14.64 -17.69
N SER A 41 6.98 -14.73 -18.63
CA SER A 41 8.13 -13.81 -18.69
C SER A 41 8.29 -13.16 -20.05
N GLY A 42 8.70 -11.90 -20.08
CA GLY A 42 8.94 -11.14 -21.32
C GLY A 42 7.70 -10.40 -21.85
N PRO A 43 7.80 -9.73 -23.01
CA PRO A 43 6.74 -8.86 -23.53
C PRO A 43 5.46 -9.63 -23.89
N ILE A 44 4.30 -9.10 -23.48
CA ILE A 44 2.99 -9.64 -23.85
C ILE A 44 2.69 -9.24 -25.30
N ALA A 45 2.64 -10.22 -26.20
CA ALA A 45 2.42 -10.02 -27.63
C ALA A 45 1.16 -10.77 -28.10
N THR A 46 0.71 -10.48 -29.32
CA THR A 46 -0.47 -11.15 -29.90
C THR A 46 -0.23 -12.66 -30.00
N GLY A 47 -1.18 -13.46 -29.48
CA GLY A 47 -1.11 -14.92 -29.47
C GLY A 47 -0.78 -15.52 -28.09
N ASP A 48 -0.27 -14.73 -27.15
CA ASP A 48 0.09 -15.21 -25.81
C ASP A 48 -1.12 -15.68 -24.98
N ALA A 49 -2.33 -15.14 -25.22
CA ALA A 49 -3.54 -15.67 -24.61
C ALA A 49 -3.86 -17.09 -25.11
N GLN A 50 -3.70 -17.34 -26.42
CA GLN A 50 -3.89 -18.69 -26.95
C GLN A 50 -2.79 -19.65 -26.45
N LYS A 51 -1.55 -19.16 -26.34
CA LYS A 51 -0.42 -19.90 -25.77
C LYS A 51 -0.68 -20.28 -24.31
N LEU A 52 -1.15 -19.33 -23.49
CA LEU A 52 -1.52 -19.55 -22.09
C LEU A 52 -2.66 -20.56 -21.98
N LYS A 53 -3.71 -20.43 -22.81
CA LYS A 53 -4.81 -21.40 -22.84
C LYS A 53 -4.30 -22.81 -23.12
N SER A 54 -3.49 -22.98 -24.18
CA SER A 54 -2.93 -24.29 -24.55
C SER A 54 -2.02 -24.87 -23.46
N PHE A 55 -1.26 -24.02 -22.76
CA PHE A 55 -0.44 -24.43 -21.62
C PHE A 55 -1.29 -24.91 -20.44
N LEU A 56 -2.36 -24.19 -20.09
CA LEU A 56 -3.26 -24.58 -19.00
C LEU A 56 -4.04 -25.86 -19.34
N ASP A 57 -4.44 -26.05 -20.60
CA ASP A 57 -5.06 -27.27 -21.09
C ASP A 57 -4.11 -28.48 -20.97
N ASP A 58 -2.81 -28.30 -21.25
CA ASP A 58 -1.78 -29.33 -21.06
C ASP A 58 -1.57 -29.67 -19.57
N LEU A 59 -1.51 -28.65 -18.70
CA LEU A 59 -1.41 -28.86 -17.25
C LEU A 59 -2.60 -29.63 -16.67
N SER A 60 -3.82 -29.39 -17.16
CA SER A 60 -4.99 -30.18 -16.75
C SER A 60 -4.82 -31.68 -17.03
N GLY A 61 -4.09 -32.05 -18.08
CA GLY A 61 -3.78 -33.44 -18.43
C GLY A 61 -2.76 -34.11 -17.50
N ARG A 62 -2.11 -33.34 -16.61
CA ARG A 62 -1.03 -33.77 -15.70
C ARG A 62 -1.47 -33.85 -14.25
N SER A 63 -2.76 -34.10 -13.99
CA SER A 63 -3.38 -34.02 -12.65
C SER A 63 -2.67 -34.79 -11.53
N ASN A 64 -1.95 -35.88 -11.83
CA ASN A 64 -1.20 -36.67 -10.84
C ASN A 64 0.15 -36.06 -10.42
N GLU A 65 0.54 -34.92 -10.98
CA GLU A 65 1.82 -34.27 -10.68
C GLU A 65 1.70 -33.22 -9.57
N SER A 66 2.83 -32.88 -8.96
CA SER A 66 2.94 -31.75 -8.04
C SER A 66 4.02 -30.79 -8.52
N ILE A 67 3.69 -29.51 -8.61
CA ILE A 67 4.61 -28.45 -8.98
C ILE A 67 4.83 -27.58 -7.75
N ASN A 68 6.09 -27.41 -7.32
CA ASN A 68 6.42 -26.62 -6.13
C ASN A 68 5.72 -27.08 -4.83
N GLY A 69 5.33 -28.35 -4.75
CA GLY A 69 4.59 -28.90 -3.61
C GLY A 69 3.07 -28.68 -3.67
N VAL A 70 2.58 -28.03 -4.73
CA VAL A 70 1.16 -27.91 -5.04
C VAL A 70 0.73 -29.10 -5.89
N SER A 71 -0.18 -29.92 -5.37
CA SER A 71 -0.79 -31.02 -6.11
C SER A 71 -1.77 -30.49 -7.15
N LEU A 72 -1.56 -30.83 -8.43
CA LEU A 72 -2.46 -30.39 -9.51
C LEU A 72 -3.86 -30.99 -9.37
N LEU A 73 -3.98 -32.20 -8.83
CA LEU A 73 -5.27 -32.79 -8.48
C LEU A 73 -5.99 -31.98 -7.38
N ALA A 74 -5.26 -31.55 -6.34
CA ALA A 74 -5.84 -30.75 -5.26
C ALA A 74 -6.27 -29.34 -5.73
N LEU A 75 -5.61 -28.79 -6.75
CA LEU A 75 -6.09 -27.57 -7.42
C LEU A 75 -7.41 -27.80 -8.15
N GLN A 76 -7.54 -28.94 -8.83
CA GLN A 76 -8.78 -29.32 -9.53
C GLN A 76 -9.97 -29.48 -8.57
N ASP A 77 -9.69 -29.93 -7.34
CA ASP A 77 -10.68 -30.07 -6.28
C ASP A 77 -10.92 -28.77 -5.46
N GLY A 78 -10.24 -27.66 -5.79
CA GLY A 78 -10.39 -26.37 -5.12
C GLY A 78 -9.75 -26.27 -3.72
N ASN A 79 -8.98 -27.27 -3.30
CA ASN A 79 -8.43 -27.36 -1.94
C ASN A 79 -7.04 -26.73 -1.79
N THR A 80 -6.48 -26.12 -2.83
CA THR A 80 -5.15 -25.51 -2.78
C THR A 80 -5.10 -24.26 -3.65
N ARG A 81 -4.35 -23.25 -3.21
CA ARG A 81 -4.10 -22.04 -4.00
C ARG A 81 -2.83 -22.19 -4.82
N ALA A 82 -2.92 -21.90 -6.12
CA ALA A 82 -1.80 -21.83 -7.04
C ALA A 82 -1.79 -20.49 -7.75
N ARG A 83 -0.58 -20.07 -8.17
CA ARG A 83 -0.40 -18.78 -8.84
C ARG A 83 0.39 -18.88 -10.14
N LEU A 84 0.16 -17.89 -11.00
CA LEU A 84 1.01 -17.57 -12.13
C LEU A 84 1.99 -16.47 -11.69
N CYS A 85 3.29 -16.78 -11.68
CA CYS A 85 4.35 -15.82 -11.43
C CYS A 85 4.59 -14.97 -12.69
N LEU A 86 4.61 -13.65 -12.56
CA LEU A 86 4.68 -12.71 -13.67
C LEU A 86 5.99 -11.91 -13.62
N ASP A 87 6.71 -11.90 -14.74
CA ASP A 87 7.90 -11.08 -14.96
C ASP A 87 7.87 -10.48 -16.38
N SER A 88 7.03 -9.46 -16.57
CA SER A 88 6.79 -8.84 -17.86
C SER A 88 6.78 -7.31 -17.78
N PRO A 89 7.46 -6.61 -18.73
CA PRO A 89 7.34 -5.17 -18.87
C PRO A 89 5.96 -4.74 -19.43
N GLY A 90 5.07 -5.69 -19.71
CA GLY A 90 3.78 -5.48 -20.35
C GLY A 90 3.86 -5.66 -21.87
N GLY A 91 3.06 -4.88 -22.61
CA GLY A 91 2.93 -5.03 -24.07
C GLY A 91 1.49 -4.79 -24.51
N SER A 92 0.94 -5.72 -25.29
CA SER A 92 -0.43 -5.64 -25.82
C SER A 92 -1.47 -5.72 -24.71
N LEU A 93 -2.08 -4.58 -24.36
CA LEU A 93 -3.20 -4.54 -23.40
C LEU A 93 -4.37 -5.41 -23.86
N ALA A 94 -4.68 -5.41 -25.16
CA ALA A 94 -5.74 -6.25 -25.71
C ALA A 94 -5.45 -7.75 -25.48
N GLU A 95 -4.19 -8.16 -25.53
CA GLU A 95 -3.83 -9.54 -25.21
C GLU A 95 -3.87 -9.83 -23.71
N ALA A 96 -3.34 -8.93 -22.88
CA ALA A 96 -3.40 -9.07 -21.42
C ALA A 96 -4.86 -9.20 -20.91
N VAL A 97 -5.80 -8.46 -21.51
CA VAL A 97 -7.24 -8.60 -21.21
C VAL A 97 -7.79 -9.95 -21.66
N ARG A 98 -7.34 -10.51 -22.79
CA ARG A 98 -7.73 -11.88 -23.21
C ARG A 98 -7.14 -12.94 -22.27
N MET A 99 -5.91 -12.74 -21.81
CA MET A 99 -5.30 -13.60 -20.78
C MET A 99 -6.08 -13.51 -19.47
N ALA A 100 -6.48 -12.30 -19.05
CA ALA A 100 -7.32 -12.10 -17.87
C ALA A 100 -8.67 -12.82 -17.99
N ASP A 101 -9.31 -12.76 -19.17
CA ASP A 101 -10.53 -13.51 -19.45
C ASP A 101 -10.37 -15.02 -19.23
N LEU A 102 -9.15 -15.58 -19.39
CA LEU A 102 -8.88 -16.99 -19.09
C LEU A 102 -9.00 -17.31 -17.60
N LEU A 103 -8.68 -16.36 -16.72
CA LEU A 103 -8.80 -16.54 -15.26
C LEU A 103 -10.16 -16.12 -14.71
N LEU A 104 -10.97 -15.41 -15.50
CA LEU A 104 -12.28 -14.90 -15.08
C LEU A 104 -13.44 -15.78 -15.51
N LYS A 105 -13.34 -16.44 -16.67
CA LYS A 105 -14.44 -17.23 -17.24
C LYS A 105 -14.31 -18.70 -16.87
N ASP A 106 -15.45 -19.38 -16.79
CA ASP A 106 -15.47 -20.83 -16.65
C ASP A 106 -15.12 -21.49 -18.00
N PHE A 107 -14.01 -22.24 -18.02
CA PHE A 107 -13.56 -22.96 -19.21
C PHE A 107 -13.95 -24.43 -19.15
N GLY A 108 -15.23 -24.74 -19.39
CA GLY A 108 -15.68 -26.13 -19.50
C GLY A 108 -15.29 -26.98 -18.29
N SER A 109 -14.57 -28.09 -18.50
CA SER A 109 -14.10 -28.98 -17.42
C SER A 109 -12.92 -28.43 -16.59
N ASN A 110 -12.36 -27.27 -16.94
CA ASN A 110 -11.18 -26.67 -16.29
C ASN A 110 -11.57 -25.56 -15.31
N TYR A 111 -12.53 -25.85 -14.41
CA TYR A 111 -13.03 -24.85 -13.44
C TYR A 111 -11.90 -24.27 -12.58
N TRP A 112 -10.91 -25.08 -12.20
CA TRP A 112 -9.76 -24.66 -11.38
C TRP A 112 -8.95 -23.48 -11.93
N VAL A 113 -8.98 -23.23 -13.24
CA VAL A 113 -8.28 -22.09 -13.86
C VAL A 113 -8.83 -20.76 -13.35
N ASN A 114 -10.14 -20.71 -13.04
CA ASN A 114 -10.75 -19.51 -12.49
C ASN A 114 -10.33 -19.23 -11.03
N SER A 115 -9.64 -20.16 -10.38
CA SER A 115 -9.10 -20.05 -9.02
C SER A 115 -7.60 -19.82 -8.98
N LEU A 116 -6.97 -19.55 -10.13
CA LEU A 116 -5.56 -19.18 -10.17
C LEU A 116 -5.34 -17.74 -9.72
N GLY A 117 -4.46 -17.60 -8.74
CA GLY A 117 -3.90 -16.31 -8.38
C GLY A 117 -2.79 -15.86 -9.31
N THR A 118 -2.32 -14.64 -9.08
CA THR A 118 -1.17 -14.04 -9.78
C THR A 118 -0.15 -13.59 -8.76
N ALA A 119 1.12 -13.62 -9.12
CA ALA A 119 2.19 -13.19 -8.23
C ALA A 119 3.30 -12.47 -8.99
N VAL A 120 3.93 -11.49 -8.34
CA VAL A 120 5.19 -10.88 -8.80
C VAL A 120 6.29 -11.28 -7.81
N PRO A 121 7.21 -12.19 -8.20
CA PRO A 121 8.30 -12.65 -7.34
C PRO A 121 9.28 -11.55 -6.93
N SER A 122 10.16 -11.91 -5.98
CA SER A 122 11.30 -11.08 -5.61
C SER A 122 12.18 -10.76 -6.84
N GLY A 123 12.42 -9.48 -7.12
CA GLY A 123 13.24 -9.02 -8.24
C GLY A 123 12.54 -9.04 -9.61
N ALA A 124 11.32 -9.58 -9.71
CA ALA A 124 10.55 -9.57 -10.95
C ALA A 124 9.81 -8.25 -11.15
N THR A 125 9.46 -7.93 -12.40
CA THR A 125 8.67 -6.75 -12.74
C THR A 125 7.39 -7.15 -13.47
N CYS A 126 6.25 -6.60 -13.08
CA CYS A 126 5.01 -6.68 -13.81
C CYS A 126 4.47 -5.26 -14.04
N ALA A 127 4.72 -4.71 -15.23
CA ALA A 127 4.36 -3.33 -15.55
C ALA A 127 3.35 -3.25 -16.69
N SER A 128 2.66 -2.11 -16.81
CA SER A 128 1.80 -1.81 -17.96
C SER A 128 0.70 -2.88 -18.14
N ALA A 129 0.56 -3.45 -19.33
CA ALA A 129 -0.41 -4.52 -19.62
C ALA A 129 -0.26 -5.74 -18.70
N CYS A 130 0.96 -6.07 -18.23
CA CYS A 130 1.14 -7.15 -17.25
C CYS A 130 0.39 -6.85 -15.96
N ALA A 131 0.44 -5.62 -15.47
CA ALA A 131 -0.22 -5.23 -14.23
C ALA A 131 -1.75 -5.38 -14.33
N VAL A 132 -2.33 -5.18 -15.52
CA VAL A 132 -3.75 -5.47 -15.75
C VAL A 132 -4.04 -6.97 -15.67
N PHE A 133 -3.19 -7.82 -16.26
CA PHE A 133 -3.34 -9.27 -16.13
C PHE A 133 -3.12 -9.75 -14.69
N PHE A 134 -2.18 -9.15 -13.97
CA PHE A 134 -1.96 -9.39 -12.54
C PHE A 134 -3.26 -9.19 -11.74
N MET A 135 -4.06 -8.16 -12.05
CA MET A 135 -5.33 -7.95 -11.35
C MET A 135 -6.39 -9.05 -11.56
N ALA A 136 -6.19 -9.96 -12.52
CA ALA A 136 -7.11 -11.08 -12.75
C ALA A 136 -6.97 -12.23 -11.75
N GLY A 137 -5.86 -12.29 -11.02
CA GLY A 137 -5.62 -13.30 -10.00
C GLY A 137 -6.69 -13.29 -8.91
N GLY A 138 -7.28 -14.45 -8.66
CA GLY A 138 -8.36 -14.60 -7.69
C GLY A 138 -9.10 -15.92 -7.79
N GLU A 139 -10.10 -16.06 -6.93
CA GLU A 139 -10.90 -17.26 -6.76
C GLU A 139 -12.38 -16.88 -6.72
N ASN A 140 -13.20 -17.58 -7.49
CA ASN A 140 -14.65 -17.47 -7.39
C ASN A 140 -15.11 -18.28 -6.18
N THR A 141 -15.67 -17.62 -5.18
CA THR A 141 -16.26 -18.33 -4.04
C THR A 141 -17.73 -18.61 -4.32
N GLU A 142 -18.22 -19.77 -3.86
CA GLU A 142 -19.66 -20.10 -3.90
C GLU A 142 -20.49 -19.29 -2.89
N SER A 143 -19.84 -18.41 -2.12
CA SER A 143 -20.49 -17.52 -1.16
C SER A 143 -21.01 -16.24 -1.81
N ASP A 144 -21.92 -15.54 -1.13
CA ASP A 144 -22.42 -14.22 -1.55
C ASP A 144 -21.32 -13.14 -1.65
N ILE A 145 -20.09 -13.44 -1.20
CA ILE A 145 -18.92 -12.56 -1.33
C ILE A 145 -18.45 -12.49 -2.79
N GLY A 146 -18.75 -13.51 -3.62
CA GLY A 146 -18.35 -13.60 -5.02
C GLY A 146 -16.86 -13.87 -5.20
N ARG A 147 -16.21 -13.22 -6.18
CA ARG A 147 -14.77 -13.39 -6.44
C ARG A 147 -13.91 -12.70 -5.39
N VAL A 148 -12.96 -13.42 -4.80
CA VAL A 148 -11.94 -12.92 -3.86
C VAL A 148 -10.60 -12.79 -4.58
N ALA A 149 -9.89 -11.69 -4.34
CA ALA A 149 -8.59 -11.44 -4.96
C ALA A 149 -7.49 -12.37 -4.40
N ASP A 150 -6.70 -12.97 -5.29
CA ASP A 150 -5.48 -13.70 -4.97
C ASP A 150 -4.33 -13.16 -5.81
N ARG A 151 -3.73 -12.08 -5.32
CA ARG A 151 -2.74 -11.26 -6.02
C ARG A 151 -1.63 -10.97 -5.05
N VAL A 152 -0.42 -11.44 -5.32
CA VAL A 152 0.70 -11.32 -4.39
C VAL A 152 1.85 -10.55 -5.02
N LEU A 153 2.23 -9.45 -4.40
CA LEU A 153 3.44 -8.71 -4.75
C LEU A 153 4.51 -9.02 -3.69
N HIS A 154 5.63 -9.62 -4.10
CA HIS A 154 6.79 -9.65 -3.21
C HIS A 154 7.30 -8.22 -3.03
N VAL A 155 7.73 -7.85 -1.82
CA VAL A 155 8.21 -6.49 -1.50
C VAL A 155 9.45 -6.03 -2.27
N ASN A 156 10.15 -6.97 -2.92
CA ASN A 156 11.28 -6.72 -3.84
C ASN A 156 10.87 -6.77 -5.32
N GLY A 157 9.61 -7.08 -5.60
CA GLY A 157 9.04 -7.05 -6.95
C GLY A 157 8.59 -5.63 -7.30
N ILE A 158 8.35 -5.41 -8.59
CA ILE A 158 7.88 -4.13 -9.10
C ILE A 158 6.53 -4.34 -9.78
N LEU A 159 5.50 -3.62 -9.33
CA LEU A 159 4.19 -3.60 -9.95
C LEU A 159 3.85 -2.17 -10.37
N GLY A 160 3.62 -1.97 -11.66
CA GLY A 160 3.49 -0.64 -12.26
C GLY A 160 2.25 -0.48 -13.13
N PHE A 161 1.51 0.59 -12.89
CA PHE A 161 0.31 0.98 -13.62
C PHE A 161 0.52 2.31 -14.32
N HIS A 162 0.03 2.42 -15.56
CA HIS A 162 -0.03 3.69 -16.29
C HIS A 162 -1.16 3.63 -17.32
N SER A 163 -1.40 4.74 -18.02
CA SER A 163 -2.42 4.81 -19.06
C SER A 163 -1.96 4.10 -20.35
N ILE A 164 -2.83 4.04 -21.36
CA ILE A 164 -2.47 3.42 -22.64
C ILE A 164 -1.58 4.36 -23.44
N SER A 165 -0.42 3.87 -23.89
CA SER A 165 0.31 4.49 -25.01
C SER A 165 -0.14 3.89 -26.34
N ILE A 166 -0.27 4.76 -27.35
CA ILE A 166 -0.26 4.34 -28.76
C ILE A 166 1.04 4.86 -29.34
N SER A 167 1.97 3.94 -29.61
CA SER A 167 3.20 4.28 -30.32
C SER A 167 2.88 4.40 -31.81
N LEU A 168 2.93 5.63 -32.31
CA LEU A 168 2.79 5.97 -33.71
C LEU A 168 4.17 6.42 -34.23
N PRO A 169 4.68 5.89 -35.37
CA PRO A 169 5.93 6.38 -35.94
C PRO A 169 5.87 7.88 -36.27
N GLU A 170 7.01 8.56 -36.36
CA GLU A 170 6.98 9.95 -36.81
C GLU A 170 6.53 10.03 -38.28
N ALA A 171 5.32 10.58 -38.50
CA ALA A 171 4.70 10.70 -39.81
C ALA A 171 3.61 11.79 -39.83
N ASN A 172 3.16 12.16 -41.03
CA ASN A 172 1.97 12.99 -41.20
C ASN A 172 0.72 12.10 -41.11
N TYR A 173 -0.10 12.33 -40.08
CA TYR A 173 -1.34 11.60 -39.84
C TYR A 173 -2.55 12.37 -40.35
N SER A 174 -3.47 11.68 -41.02
CA SER A 174 -4.77 12.27 -41.37
C SER A 174 -5.68 12.36 -40.12
N ARG A 175 -6.74 13.16 -40.22
CA ARG A 175 -7.80 13.20 -39.20
C ARG A 175 -8.35 11.80 -38.91
N ASP A 176 -8.51 10.98 -39.95
CA ASP A 176 -9.05 9.63 -39.83
C ASP A 176 -8.09 8.70 -39.09
N ASP A 177 -6.78 8.87 -39.28
CA ASP A 177 -5.76 8.07 -38.57
C ASP A 177 -5.75 8.40 -37.07
N VAL A 178 -5.79 9.70 -36.73
CA VAL A 178 -5.89 10.16 -35.33
C VAL A 178 -7.20 9.69 -34.70
N GLY A 179 -8.31 9.78 -35.41
CA GLY A 179 -9.62 9.32 -34.95
C GLY A 179 -9.66 7.81 -34.68
N LYS A 180 -9.03 7.00 -35.55
CA LYS A 180 -8.89 5.55 -35.33
C LYS A 180 -8.01 5.22 -34.13
N ALA A 181 -6.88 5.91 -33.98
CA ALA A 181 -5.99 5.72 -32.83
C ALA A 181 -6.70 6.04 -31.51
N PHE A 182 -7.35 7.21 -31.42
CA PHE A 182 -8.12 7.59 -30.24
C PHE A 182 -9.27 6.61 -29.94
N GLY A 183 -10.02 6.20 -30.97
CA GLY A 183 -11.08 5.19 -30.82
C GLY A 183 -10.56 3.84 -30.32
N LEU A 184 -9.36 3.43 -30.75
CA LEU A 184 -8.71 2.22 -30.26
C LEU A 184 -8.30 2.34 -28.79
N ALA A 185 -7.72 3.48 -28.38
CA ALA A 185 -7.38 3.73 -26.97
C ALA A 185 -8.63 3.64 -26.08
N LEU A 186 -9.71 4.33 -26.46
CA LEU A 186 -10.97 4.29 -25.71
C LEU A 186 -11.56 2.87 -25.65
N LYS A 187 -11.51 2.12 -26.74
CA LYS A 187 -11.99 0.73 -26.76
C LYS A 187 -11.18 -0.17 -25.83
N SER A 188 -9.87 0.01 -25.79
CA SER A 188 -8.98 -0.75 -24.90
C SER A 188 -9.22 -0.44 -23.43
N MET A 189 -9.41 0.84 -23.07
CA MET A 189 -9.80 1.22 -21.70
C MET A 189 -11.21 0.74 -21.36
N GLY A 190 -12.14 0.84 -22.30
CA GLY A 190 -13.48 0.26 -22.16
C GLY A 190 -13.42 -1.24 -21.87
N ALA A 191 -12.50 -1.99 -22.49
CA ALA A 191 -12.34 -3.41 -22.23
C ALA A 191 -11.90 -3.70 -20.78
N VAL A 192 -11.03 -2.87 -20.19
CA VAL A 192 -10.68 -2.96 -18.76
C VAL A 192 -11.87 -2.57 -17.88
N ALA A 193 -12.52 -1.44 -18.20
CA ALA A 193 -13.67 -0.93 -17.44
C ALA A 193 -14.83 -1.94 -17.36
N THR A 194 -15.17 -2.62 -18.47
CA THR A 194 -16.21 -3.66 -18.50
C THR A 194 -15.91 -4.88 -17.64
N ARG A 195 -14.67 -5.02 -17.15
CA ARG A 195 -14.22 -6.14 -16.31
C ARG A 195 -13.93 -5.69 -14.88
N MET A 196 -14.18 -4.44 -14.50
CA MET A 196 -13.84 -3.95 -13.16
C MET A 196 -14.44 -4.81 -12.06
N GLU A 197 -15.73 -5.13 -12.17
CA GLU A 197 -16.43 -5.97 -11.19
C GLU A 197 -15.82 -7.36 -11.11
N ALA A 198 -15.65 -8.02 -12.26
CA ALA A 198 -15.06 -9.36 -12.37
C ALA A 198 -13.60 -9.40 -11.88
N LEU A 199 -12.82 -8.37 -12.17
CA LEU A 199 -11.45 -8.20 -11.70
C LEU A 199 -11.38 -7.71 -10.27
N ARG A 200 -12.51 -7.38 -9.59
CA ARG A 200 -12.52 -6.62 -8.33
C ARG A 200 -11.53 -5.44 -8.38
N LEU A 201 -11.49 -4.78 -9.55
CA LEU A 201 -10.63 -3.63 -9.80
C LEU A 201 -11.27 -2.42 -9.14
N ARG A 202 -10.56 -1.90 -8.16
CA ARG A 202 -10.93 -0.69 -7.42
C ARG A 202 -11.01 0.51 -8.37
N LEU A 203 -12.03 1.36 -8.17
CA LEU A 203 -12.24 2.54 -9.02
C LEU A 203 -11.05 3.50 -8.92
N SER A 204 -10.48 3.64 -7.71
CA SER A 204 -9.28 4.42 -7.45
C SER A 204 -8.08 3.96 -8.28
N LEU A 205 -7.91 2.65 -8.49
CA LEU A 205 -6.84 2.11 -9.33
C LEU A 205 -7.07 2.43 -10.80
N LEU A 206 -8.29 2.29 -11.31
CA LEU A 206 -8.58 2.69 -12.70
C LEU A 206 -8.34 4.19 -12.91
N GLN A 207 -8.75 5.03 -11.96
CA GLN A 207 -8.48 6.47 -12.00
C GLN A 207 -6.98 6.77 -11.99
N THR A 208 -6.22 6.08 -11.14
CA THR A 208 -4.75 6.23 -11.07
C THR A 208 -4.08 5.81 -12.37
N MET A 209 -4.51 4.68 -12.96
CA MET A 209 -4.06 4.25 -14.28
C MET A 209 -4.32 5.32 -15.33
N LEU A 210 -5.55 5.85 -15.41
CA LEU A 210 -5.93 6.85 -16.40
C LEU A 210 -5.25 8.21 -16.20
N ALA A 211 -4.92 8.57 -14.96
CA ALA A 211 -4.26 9.83 -14.63
C ALA A 211 -2.73 9.79 -14.81
N THR A 212 -2.14 8.59 -14.83
CA THR A 212 -0.70 8.41 -15.02
C THR A 212 -0.37 8.45 -16.52
N ALA A 213 0.48 9.38 -16.94
CA ALA A 213 0.85 9.55 -18.34
C ALA A 213 1.49 8.28 -18.93
N PRO A 214 1.35 8.00 -20.23
CA PRO A 214 1.88 6.78 -20.83
C PRO A 214 3.41 6.64 -20.81
N GLU A 215 4.12 7.75 -20.64
CA GLU A 215 5.58 7.83 -20.45
C GLU A 215 6.02 7.69 -18.99
N ASP A 216 5.07 7.78 -18.05
CA ASP A 216 5.28 7.66 -16.61
C ASP A 216 4.78 6.30 -16.10
N MET A 217 5.03 6.02 -14.83
CA MET A 217 4.54 4.81 -14.17
C MET A 217 4.17 5.11 -12.71
N TYR A 218 2.97 4.70 -12.31
CA TYR A 218 2.60 4.62 -10.91
C TYR A 218 3.01 3.26 -10.38
N TYR A 219 3.97 3.23 -9.46
CA TYR A 219 4.41 2.02 -8.80
C TYR A 219 3.65 1.80 -7.50
N VAL A 220 3.29 0.55 -7.21
CA VAL A 220 2.80 0.15 -5.89
C VAL A 220 4.00 0.13 -4.94
N GLU A 221 4.19 1.20 -4.17
CA GLU A 221 5.38 1.40 -3.33
C GLU A 221 5.10 1.44 -1.83
N THR A 222 3.84 1.52 -1.42
CA THR A 222 3.44 1.60 -0.01
C THR A 222 2.51 0.47 0.43
N ILE A 223 2.47 0.21 1.74
CA ILE A 223 1.50 -0.70 2.36
C ILE A 223 0.06 -0.29 2.04
N GLY A 224 -0.19 1.02 2.04
CA GLY A 224 -1.49 1.61 1.76
C GLY A 224 -1.95 1.32 0.33
N ASP A 225 -1.09 1.51 -0.67
CA ASP A 225 -1.40 1.20 -2.07
C ASP A 225 -1.82 -0.27 -2.23
N ALA A 226 -1.01 -1.18 -1.69
CA ALA A 226 -1.25 -2.62 -1.81
C ALA A 226 -2.56 -3.02 -1.11
N ALA A 227 -2.77 -2.58 0.14
CA ALA A 227 -3.99 -2.86 0.89
C ALA A 227 -5.24 -2.29 0.20
N HIS A 228 -5.15 -1.06 -0.30
CA HIS A 228 -6.25 -0.37 -0.97
C HIS A 228 -6.68 -1.10 -2.24
N TRP A 229 -5.74 -1.66 -3.00
CA TRP A 229 -6.01 -2.32 -4.28
C TRP A 229 -6.12 -3.85 -4.19
N ASN A 230 -6.33 -4.39 -2.99
CA ASN A 230 -6.49 -5.83 -2.75
C ASN A 230 -5.28 -6.64 -3.23
N ILE A 231 -4.08 -6.14 -2.95
CA ILE A 231 -2.80 -6.76 -3.28
C ILE A 231 -2.16 -7.22 -1.97
N GLN A 232 -1.92 -8.52 -1.86
CA GLN A 232 -1.21 -9.10 -0.74
C GLN A 232 0.29 -8.86 -0.90
N LEU A 233 1.00 -8.65 0.20
CA LEU A 233 2.44 -8.46 0.21
C LEU A 233 3.14 -9.67 0.82
N ALA A 234 4.14 -10.18 0.10
CA ALA A 234 5.02 -11.25 0.57
C ALA A 234 6.43 -10.73 0.83
N GLY A 235 7.18 -11.42 1.69
CA GLY A 235 8.55 -11.05 2.05
C GLY A 235 8.66 -9.91 3.08
N LEU A 236 7.56 -9.57 3.75
CA LEU A 236 7.57 -8.64 4.88
C LEU A 236 8.03 -9.33 6.17
N PRO A 237 8.71 -8.60 7.07
CA PRO A 237 8.97 -9.08 8.43
C PRO A 237 7.64 -9.33 9.18
N ILE A 238 7.67 -10.25 10.14
CA ILE A 238 6.53 -10.52 11.02
C ILE A 238 6.63 -9.61 12.24
N LEU A 239 5.52 -8.94 12.58
CA LEU A 239 5.44 -8.13 13.78
C LEU A 239 4.99 -8.99 14.98
N ARG A 240 5.91 -9.68 15.64
CA ARG A 240 5.60 -10.64 16.73
C ARG A 240 4.82 -10.02 17.89
N GLN A 241 5.04 -8.73 18.16
CA GLN A 241 4.42 -8.02 19.29
C GLN A 241 3.69 -6.79 18.75
N PRO A 242 2.55 -6.96 18.05
CA PRO A 242 1.81 -5.82 17.53
C PRO A 242 1.19 -5.07 18.69
N THR A 243 1.26 -3.75 18.70
CA THR A 243 0.58 -2.93 19.70
C THR A 243 -0.91 -2.81 19.36
N PRO A 244 -1.77 -2.30 20.27
CA PRO A 244 -3.15 -1.97 19.91
C PRO A 244 -3.25 -1.07 18.67
N ALA A 245 -2.29 -0.15 18.49
CA ALA A 245 -2.24 0.72 17.32
C ALA A 245 -2.02 -0.05 16.01
N ASN A 246 -1.13 -1.07 16.01
CA ASN A 246 -0.95 -1.94 14.85
C ASN A 246 -2.24 -2.71 14.49
N ILE A 247 -2.93 -3.26 15.49
CA ILE A 247 -4.18 -3.98 15.29
C ILE A 247 -5.27 -3.05 14.74
N HIS A 248 -5.41 -1.84 15.31
CA HIS A 248 -6.35 -0.84 14.79
C HIS A 248 -6.04 -0.48 13.34
N ALA A 249 -4.75 -0.26 13.01
CA ALA A 249 -4.32 0.01 11.65
C ALA A 249 -4.69 -1.14 10.70
N ALA A 250 -4.66 -2.39 11.16
CA ALA A 250 -5.05 -3.53 10.36
C ALA A 250 -6.56 -3.65 10.17
N CYS A 251 -7.34 -3.47 11.23
CA CYS A 251 -8.80 -3.40 11.20
C CYS A 251 -9.30 -2.30 10.26
N SER A 252 -8.67 -1.12 10.31
CA SER A 252 -9.02 0.01 9.44
C SER A 252 -8.84 -0.33 7.96
N LYS A 253 -7.73 -0.98 7.61
CA LYS A 253 -7.46 -1.44 6.24
C LYS A 253 -8.41 -2.55 5.81
N LEU A 254 -8.71 -3.52 6.69
CA LEU A 254 -9.67 -4.59 6.41
C LEU A 254 -11.06 -4.03 6.10
N SER A 255 -11.57 -3.14 6.96
CA SER A 255 -12.88 -2.50 6.76
C SER A 255 -12.95 -1.82 5.39
N ARG A 256 -11.94 -1.01 5.06
CA ARG A 256 -11.86 -0.34 3.75
C ARG A 256 -11.78 -1.31 2.58
N GLN A 257 -11.04 -2.41 2.73
CA GLN A 257 -10.91 -3.45 1.71
C GLN A 257 -12.27 -4.09 1.37
N LEU A 258 -13.18 -4.14 2.33
CA LEU A 258 -14.52 -4.69 2.15
C LEU A 258 -15.55 -3.63 1.71
N THR A 259 -15.35 -2.36 2.05
CA THR A 259 -16.21 -1.26 1.61
C THR A 259 -16.04 -0.98 0.10
N PRO A 260 -17.13 -0.92 -0.69
CA PRO A 260 -17.08 -0.50 -2.09
C PRO A 260 -16.60 0.96 -2.26
N GLU A 261 -15.92 1.26 -3.37
CA GLU A 261 -15.40 2.61 -3.66
C GLU A 261 -16.29 3.46 -4.55
N ASP A 262 -17.26 2.85 -5.22
CA ASP A 262 -18.15 3.51 -6.17
C ASP A 262 -19.25 4.34 -5.47
N GLY A 263 -19.16 4.48 -4.14
CA GLY A 263 -20.19 5.13 -3.33
C GLY A 263 -21.51 4.36 -3.31
N SER A 264 -21.58 3.19 -3.98
CA SER A 264 -22.63 2.24 -3.71
C SER A 264 -22.28 1.65 -2.36
N THR A 265 -22.90 2.19 -1.31
CA THR A 265 -23.07 1.43 -0.08
C THR A 265 -23.55 0.06 -0.53
N ALA A 266 -22.78 -1.00 -0.23
CA ALA A 266 -23.32 -2.34 -0.23
C ALA A 266 -24.66 -2.22 0.49
N THR A 267 -25.74 -2.55 -0.22
CA THR A 267 -27.09 -2.46 0.29
C THR A 267 -27.17 -3.28 1.56
N ASN A 268 -26.95 -2.61 2.71
CA ASN A 268 -27.27 -2.94 4.09
C ASN A 268 -26.55 -1.92 4.99
N TYR A 269 -27.27 -0.84 5.35
CA TYR A 269 -26.97 0.13 6.43
C TYR A 269 -25.77 1.09 6.18
N ALA A 270 -25.81 2.40 6.37
CA ALA A 270 -26.84 3.32 6.83
C ALA A 270 -26.81 4.60 5.96
N HIS A 271 -27.99 5.18 5.78
CA HIS A 271 -28.15 6.54 5.30
C HIS A 271 -27.39 7.52 6.22
N GLU A 272 -26.39 8.22 5.70
CA GLU A 272 -26.25 9.63 6.04
C GLU A 272 -25.69 10.42 4.87
N LYS A 273 -26.39 11.52 4.56
CA LYS A 273 -25.98 12.47 3.53
C LYS A 273 -24.65 13.08 3.98
N VAL A 274 -23.56 12.75 3.30
CA VAL A 274 -22.39 13.63 3.28
C VAL A 274 -22.80 14.88 2.51
N GLN A 275 -23.38 15.84 3.22
CA GLN A 275 -23.37 17.24 2.81
C GLN A 275 -22.01 17.81 3.19
N ASP A 276 -20.99 17.52 2.39
CA ASP A 276 -19.90 18.47 2.22
C ASP A 276 -19.35 18.40 0.80
N GLY A 277 -18.92 19.56 0.32
CA GLY A 277 -18.86 19.96 -1.08
C GLY A 277 -18.27 18.97 -2.06
N SER A 278 -18.92 18.90 -3.22
CA SER A 278 -18.38 18.44 -4.49
C SER A 278 -17.02 19.09 -4.77
N ASN A 279 -15.93 18.43 -4.36
CA ASN A 279 -14.54 18.57 -4.86
C ASN A 279 -13.57 17.53 -4.26
N GLY A 280 -14.06 16.54 -3.50
CA GLY A 280 -13.24 15.47 -2.93
C GLY A 280 -12.83 14.41 -3.95
N VAL A 281 -11.95 14.76 -4.90
CA VAL A 281 -10.96 13.77 -5.34
C VAL A 281 -10.14 13.49 -4.08
N LEU A 282 -10.40 12.37 -3.42
CA LEU A 282 -9.72 11.98 -2.19
C LEU A 282 -8.22 12.05 -2.44
N GLN A 283 -7.57 13.09 -1.90
CA GLN A 283 -6.12 13.18 -1.96
C GLN A 283 -5.57 12.02 -1.14
N HIS A 284 -5.13 10.96 -1.83
CA HIS A 284 -4.61 9.71 -1.26
C HIS A 284 -3.38 9.87 -0.36
N ARG A 285 -2.87 11.10 -0.19
CA ARG A 285 -1.61 11.40 0.51
C ARG A 285 -1.72 11.71 1.99
N LEU A 286 -2.90 11.90 2.54
CA LEU A 286 -3.04 12.37 3.93
C LEU A 286 -4.21 11.67 4.61
N TRP A 287 -4.05 10.38 4.94
CA TRP A 287 -4.71 9.91 6.15
C TRP A 287 -3.77 10.27 7.30
N PRO A 288 -4.16 11.19 8.20
CA PRO A 288 -3.28 11.59 9.27
C PRO A 288 -2.98 10.35 10.11
N GLU A 289 -1.70 10.00 10.21
CA GLU A 289 -1.16 9.01 11.15
C GLU A 289 -1.54 9.32 12.62
N ASN A 290 -2.22 10.43 12.87
CA ASN A 290 -2.57 10.99 14.17
C ASN A 290 -3.88 10.46 14.79
N ASP A 291 -4.70 9.67 14.08
CA ASP A 291 -5.99 9.16 14.63
C ASP A 291 -5.92 7.73 15.20
N ILE A 292 -4.74 7.12 15.27
CA ILE A 292 -4.59 5.79 15.90
C ILE A 292 -4.49 5.96 17.42
N ARG A 293 -5.63 6.11 18.09
CA ARG A 293 -5.66 6.23 19.55
C ARG A 293 -5.82 4.86 20.22
N ARG A 294 -5.10 4.69 21.33
CA ARG A 294 -5.10 3.47 22.17
C ARG A 294 -6.41 3.26 22.94
N ASP A 295 -7.22 4.32 23.09
CA ASP A 295 -8.54 4.29 23.74
C ASP A 295 -9.62 3.61 22.89
N ALA A 296 -9.33 3.27 21.63
CA ALA A 296 -10.24 2.56 20.74
C ALA A 296 -10.46 1.07 21.09
N PHE A 297 -9.81 0.51 22.13
CA PHE A 297 -9.97 -0.90 22.51
C PHE A 297 -10.80 -1.09 23.79
N GLN A 298 -11.87 -1.89 23.68
CA GLN A 298 -12.60 -2.42 24.82
C GLN A 298 -11.81 -3.53 25.53
N SER A 299 -11.09 -4.34 24.76
CA SER A 299 -10.20 -5.38 25.29
C SER A 299 -9.01 -5.65 24.38
N TYR A 300 -7.88 -5.97 25.00
CA TYR A 300 -6.65 -6.40 24.36
C TYR A 300 -5.91 -7.28 25.37
N ASN A 301 -6.02 -8.59 25.22
CA ASN A 301 -5.55 -9.56 26.21
C ASN A 301 -4.70 -10.65 25.54
N GLN A 302 -3.64 -11.06 26.22
CA GLN A 302 -2.89 -12.25 25.82
C GLN A 302 -3.58 -13.50 26.43
N ALA A 303 -3.98 -14.42 25.58
CA ALA A 303 -4.54 -15.72 25.96
C ALA A 303 -3.42 -16.66 26.47
N GLU A 304 -3.81 -17.74 27.15
CA GLU A 304 -2.87 -18.72 27.72
C GLU A 304 -1.99 -19.41 26.66
N ASP A 305 -2.50 -19.54 25.44
CA ASP A 305 -1.77 -20.11 24.29
C ASP A 305 -0.84 -19.11 23.61
N GLY A 306 -0.74 -17.88 24.13
CA GLY A 306 0.12 -16.82 23.62
C GLY A 306 -0.53 -15.96 22.54
N ARG A 307 -1.74 -16.28 22.07
CA ARG A 307 -2.50 -15.44 21.13
C ARG A 307 -2.91 -14.13 21.79
N ILE A 308 -3.16 -13.13 20.97
CA ILE A 308 -3.65 -11.83 21.41
C ILE A 308 -5.10 -11.70 20.95
N ASP A 309 -6.03 -11.72 21.88
CA ASP A 309 -7.45 -11.48 21.63
C ASP A 309 -7.77 -10.01 21.81
N PHE A 310 -8.55 -9.45 20.90
CA PHE A 310 -8.88 -8.04 20.93
C PHE A 310 -10.33 -7.76 20.52
N VAL A 311 -10.87 -6.71 21.11
CA VAL A 311 -12.14 -6.10 20.73
C VAL A 311 -11.96 -4.59 20.76
N SER A 312 -12.11 -3.93 19.61
CA SER A 312 -12.21 -2.47 19.54
C SER A 312 -13.62 -2.01 19.89
N ASP A 313 -13.74 -0.79 20.41
CA ASP A 313 -15.03 -0.13 20.60
C ASP A 313 -15.82 -0.19 19.29
N GLY A 314 -16.98 -0.84 19.35
CA GLY A 314 -17.94 -0.95 18.26
C GLY A 314 -18.71 0.34 18.02
N GLY A 315 -18.03 1.49 18.02
CA GLY A 315 -18.54 2.80 17.63
C GLY A 315 -19.99 3.02 18.05
N THR A 316 -20.28 3.13 19.35
CA THR A 316 -21.62 3.59 19.76
C THR A 316 -21.88 5.05 19.37
N GLU A 317 -20.83 5.78 18.97
CA GLU A 317 -20.92 7.09 18.31
C GLU A 317 -20.35 6.98 16.88
N LEU A 318 -21.24 6.76 15.91
CA LEU A 318 -21.15 7.10 14.48
C LEU A 318 -19.73 7.40 13.93
N GLY A 319 -18.98 6.37 13.51
CA GLY A 319 -17.78 6.55 12.68
C GLY A 319 -16.63 5.56 12.88
N ASP A 320 -16.60 4.85 14.01
CA ASP A 320 -15.46 4.00 14.37
C ASP A 320 -15.62 2.54 13.95
N ILE A 321 -14.54 1.99 13.38
CA ILE A 321 -14.48 0.64 12.81
C ILE A 321 -14.45 -0.37 13.97
N GLY A 322 -15.63 -0.85 14.37
CA GLY A 322 -15.76 -1.98 15.27
C GLY A 322 -15.04 -3.20 14.70
N CYS A 323 -14.10 -3.75 15.46
CA CYS A 323 -13.24 -4.84 15.05
C CYS A 323 -13.03 -5.80 16.22
N ARG A 324 -13.16 -7.10 15.96
CA ARG A 324 -12.85 -8.14 16.93
C ARG A 324 -12.09 -9.26 16.25
N GLY A 325 -11.20 -9.90 16.98
CA GLY A 325 -10.37 -10.93 16.39
C GLY A 325 -9.32 -11.45 17.32
N SER A 326 -8.37 -12.15 16.71
CA SER A 326 -7.22 -12.69 17.41
C SER A 326 -5.99 -12.67 16.50
N TYR A 327 -4.83 -12.45 17.10
CA TYR A 327 -3.53 -12.49 16.44
C TYR A 327 -2.70 -13.62 17.05
N ASP A 328 -2.05 -14.41 16.21
CA ASP A 328 -1.09 -15.43 16.64
C ASP A 328 0.35 -14.92 16.39
N PRO A 329 1.08 -14.51 17.45
CA PRO A 329 2.47 -14.08 17.34
C PRO A 329 3.40 -15.11 16.73
N SER A 330 3.09 -16.41 16.81
CA SER A 330 3.98 -17.50 16.36
C SER A 330 3.94 -17.69 14.83
N THR A 331 2.83 -17.35 14.20
CA THR A 331 2.64 -17.44 12.74
C THR A 331 2.56 -16.08 12.07
N GLY A 332 2.29 -15.02 12.83
CA GLY A 332 1.97 -13.70 12.29
C GLY A 332 0.58 -13.62 11.68
N GLU A 333 -0.27 -14.62 11.94
CA GLU A 333 -1.62 -14.68 11.40
C GLU A 333 -2.57 -13.83 12.25
N LEU A 334 -3.20 -12.87 11.59
CA LEU A 334 -4.30 -12.09 12.15
C LEU A 334 -5.60 -12.59 11.55
N VAL A 335 -6.59 -12.87 12.39
CA VAL A 335 -7.97 -13.06 11.95
C VAL A 335 -8.86 -12.02 12.62
N ALA A 336 -9.70 -11.36 11.84
CA ALA A 336 -10.57 -10.31 12.35
C ALA A 336 -11.91 -10.30 11.63
N SER A 337 -12.95 -9.88 12.36
CA SER A 337 -14.23 -9.47 11.79
C SER A 337 -14.41 -7.98 12.04
N VAL A 338 -14.91 -7.27 11.03
CA VAL A 338 -15.29 -5.86 11.09
C VAL A 338 -16.76 -5.74 10.71
N GLU A 339 -17.40 -4.60 10.94
CA GLU A 339 -18.79 -4.39 10.53
C GLU A 339 -18.99 -4.67 9.03
N ALA A 340 -18.08 -4.17 8.19
CA ALA A 340 -18.10 -4.39 6.73
C ALA A 340 -17.93 -5.87 6.32
N SER A 341 -17.48 -6.74 7.23
CA SER A 341 -17.42 -8.18 6.98
C SER A 341 -18.72 -8.89 7.32
N ASN A 342 -19.80 -8.20 7.72
CA ASN A 342 -21.08 -8.81 8.08
C ASN A 342 -20.94 -9.95 9.13
N GLY A 343 -20.00 -9.79 10.05
CA GLY A 343 -19.71 -10.77 11.10
C GLY A 343 -18.83 -11.94 10.68
N TRP A 344 -18.41 -12.03 9.40
CA TRP A 344 -17.43 -13.01 8.94
C TRP A 344 -16.05 -12.71 9.52
N THR A 345 -15.40 -13.73 10.07
CA THR A 345 -13.99 -13.65 10.48
C THR A 345 -13.12 -13.97 9.27
N LEU A 346 -12.26 -13.03 8.90
CA LEU A 346 -11.40 -13.12 7.72
C LEU A 346 -9.94 -13.14 8.13
N ALA A 347 -9.11 -13.83 7.36
CA ALA A 347 -7.67 -13.71 7.47
C ALA A 347 -7.23 -12.30 7.02
N VAL A 348 -6.43 -11.65 7.85
CA VAL A 348 -5.91 -10.31 7.61
C VAL A 348 -4.41 -10.43 7.33
N PRO A 349 -3.93 -9.91 6.18
CA PRO A 349 -2.51 -9.98 5.85
C PRO A 349 -1.65 -9.29 6.91
N ASN A 350 -0.52 -9.89 7.29
CA ASN A 350 0.47 -9.29 8.21
C ASN A 350 0.87 -7.86 7.79
N ALA A 351 0.90 -7.58 6.48
CA ALA A 351 1.13 -6.24 5.94
C ALA A 351 0.22 -5.15 6.51
N PHE A 352 -1.00 -5.51 6.93
CA PHE A 352 -1.98 -4.54 7.40
C PHE A 352 -1.64 -3.96 8.78
N LEU A 353 -0.75 -4.61 9.53
CA LEU A 353 -0.25 -4.13 10.84
C LEU A 353 0.68 -2.92 10.71
N TYR A 354 1.21 -2.64 9.51
CA TYR A 354 2.15 -1.55 9.25
C TYR A 354 1.42 -0.23 8.93
N PRO A 355 2.07 0.94 9.10
CA PRO A 355 1.49 2.21 8.68
C PRO A 355 1.25 2.23 7.17
N GLY A 356 0.12 2.79 6.73
CA GLY A 356 -0.25 2.81 5.31
C GLY A 356 0.74 3.57 4.43
N GLY A 357 1.25 4.71 4.89
CA GLY A 357 2.24 5.51 4.15
C GLY A 357 3.63 4.90 4.10
N MET A 358 3.86 3.78 4.78
CA MET A 358 5.18 3.18 4.87
C MET A 358 5.59 2.54 3.53
N SER A 359 6.76 2.92 3.02
CA SER A 359 7.29 2.36 1.79
C SER A 359 7.79 0.93 2.00
N LEU A 360 7.56 0.05 1.01
CA LEU A 360 8.04 -1.33 1.01
C LEU A 360 9.56 -1.41 1.16
N ARG A 361 10.30 -0.47 0.53
CA ARG A 361 11.77 -0.39 0.63
C ARG A 361 12.26 -0.05 2.03
N VAL A 362 11.55 0.84 2.72
CA VAL A 362 11.90 1.24 4.09
C VAL A 362 11.73 0.05 5.04
N ILE A 363 10.61 -0.67 4.95
CA ILE A 363 10.35 -1.85 5.80
C ILE A 363 11.45 -2.90 5.63
N LEU A 364 11.83 -3.18 4.39
CA LEU A 364 12.89 -4.14 4.08
C LEU A 364 14.25 -3.74 4.65
N GLY A 365 14.60 -2.45 4.56
CA GLY A 365 15.85 -1.93 5.12
C GLY A 365 15.91 -2.05 6.65
N LEU A 366 14.76 -1.98 7.33
CA LEU A 366 14.67 -2.04 8.79
C LEU A 366 14.77 -3.47 9.34
N ALA A 367 14.40 -4.49 8.56
CA ALA A 367 14.35 -5.88 9.01
C ALA A 367 15.61 -6.70 8.69
N GLU A 368 16.69 -6.05 8.24
CA GLU A 368 17.91 -6.70 7.72
C GLU A 368 17.64 -7.91 6.81
N GLY A 369 16.56 -7.85 6.00
CA GLY A 369 16.22 -8.90 5.04
C GLY A 369 15.43 -10.11 5.56
N GLY A 370 14.77 -10.03 6.73
CA GLY A 370 13.77 -11.05 7.11
C GLY A 370 13.64 -11.38 8.60
N GLY A 371 14.20 -10.56 9.49
CA GLY A 371 14.07 -10.73 10.94
C GLY A 371 12.72 -10.28 11.51
N ASP A 372 12.49 -10.61 12.78
CA ASP A 372 11.39 -10.04 13.56
C ASP A 372 11.63 -8.54 13.77
N LEU A 373 10.56 -7.74 13.69
CA LEU A 373 10.68 -6.29 13.85
C LEU A 373 10.25 -5.89 15.27
N ALA A 374 11.19 -5.33 16.05
CA ALA A 374 10.93 -4.90 17.43
C ALA A 374 9.98 -3.68 17.45
N PRO A 375 8.97 -3.64 18.36
CA PRO A 375 7.95 -2.58 18.35
C PRO A 375 8.52 -1.18 18.66
N ASP A 376 9.64 -1.09 19.38
CA ASP A 376 10.32 0.16 19.72
C ASP A 376 11.27 0.67 18.62
N LEU A 377 11.51 -0.13 17.56
CA LEU A 377 12.35 0.28 16.44
C LEU A 377 11.77 1.51 15.75
N VAL A 378 12.54 2.59 15.64
CA VAL A 378 12.15 3.79 14.88
C VAL A 378 12.10 3.44 13.39
N ILE A 379 10.91 3.59 12.80
CA ILE A 379 10.64 3.25 11.41
C ILE A 379 10.46 4.46 10.51
N ALA A 380 10.18 5.63 11.08
CA ALA A 380 10.15 6.89 10.37
C ALA A 380 10.61 8.02 11.27
N GLN A 381 11.26 9.01 10.67
CA GLN A 381 11.67 10.25 11.34
C GLN A 381 11.38 11.43 10.43
N LYS A 382 10.64 12.40 10.96
CA LYS A 382 10.41 13.70 10.34
C LYS A 382 11.18 14.76 11.12
N SER A 383 11.91 15.62 10.43
CA SER A 383 12.56 16.77 11.03
C SER A 383 12.08 18.03 10.32
N GLU A 384 11.62 19.01 11.10
CA GLU A 384 11.17 20.29 10.55
C GLU A 384 12.34 21.26 10.45
N ALA A 385 12.25 22.19 9.49
CA ALA A 385 13.25 23.25 9.38
C ALA A 385 13.29 24.05 10.70
N PRO A 386 14.48 24.44 11.20
CA PRO A 386 14.57 25.26 12.38
C PRO A 386 13.85 26.59 12.20
N VAL A 387 13.09 27.01 13.21
CA VAL A 387 12.29 28.24 13.17
C VAL A 387 12.63 29.11 14.36
N ASP A 388 12.86 30.40 14.14
CA ASP A 388 13.04 31.36 15.23
C ASP A 388 11.68 31.73 15.83
N THR A 389 11.58 31.72 17.16
CA THR A 389 10.37 32.07 17.90
C THR A 389 10.71 32.83 19.18
N THR A 390 9.71 33.26 19.94
CA THR A 390 9.88 33.88 21.26
C THR A 390 9.57 32.85 22.33
N CYS A 391 10.51 32.65 23.26
CA CYS A 391 10.36 31.79 24.42
C CYS A 391 10.23 32.64 25.68
N LEU A 392 9.38 32.20 26.61
CA LEU A 392 9.14 32.88 27.89
C LEU A 392 9.20 31.87 29.03
N VAL A 393 9.67 32.29 30.19
CA VAL A 393 9.61 31.52 31.44
C VAL A 393 8.94 32.34 32.52
N PHE A 394 8.03 31.71 33.26
CA PHE A 394 7.34 32.30 34.39
C PHE A 394 7.55 31.47 35.66
N LYS A 395 7.64 32.16 36.79
CA LYS A 395 7.56 31.58 38.13
C LYS A 395 6.32 32.15 38.82
N GLY A 396 5.22 31.38 38.80
CA GLY A 396 3.89 31.91 39.11
C GLY A 396 3.45 32.90 38.03
N GLU A 397 3.00 34.10 38.43
CA GLU A 397 2.60 35.17 37.49
C GLU A 397 3.78 36.05 37.04
N ASN A 398 4.95 35.91 37.67
CA ASN A 398 6.10 36.74 37.37
C ASN A 398 6.88 36.15 36.18
N LYS A 399 6.98 36.92 35.10
CA LYS A 399 7.85 36.62 33.97
C LYS A 399 9.31 36.76 34.39
N THR A 400 10.06 35.68 34.32
CA THR A 400 11.48 35.65 34.71
C THR A 400 12.42 35.70 33.52
N ASP A 401 11.93 35.28 32.34
CA ASP A 401 12.71 35.24 31.10
C ASP A 401 11.80 35.51 29.89
N GLU A 402 12.32 36.19 28.88
CA GLU A 402 11.73 36.42 27.57
C GLU A 402 12.83 36.73 26.57
N ASP A 403 13.10 35.77 25.68
CA ASP A 403 14.17 35.87 24.70
C ASP A 403 13.75 35.24 23.36
N PRO A 404 14.34 35.69 22.24
CA PRO A 404 14.26 34.93 21.00
C PRO A 404 14.95 33.58 21.18
N CYS A 405 14.31 32.51 20.73
CA CYS A 405 14.85 31.16 20.81
C CYS A 405 14.68 30.45 19.46
N ARG A 406 15.60 29.54 19.16
CA ARG A 406 15.53 28.74 17.93
C ARG A 406 14.88 27.40 18.23
N LYS A 407 13.73 27.14 17.62
CA LYS A 407 12.96 25.90 17.74
C LYS A 407 13.39 24.91 16.67
N THR A 408 13.59 23.66 17.05
CA THR A 408 13.71 22.51 16.13
C THR A 408 12.76 21.41 16.57
N VAL A 409 12.08 20.77 15.61
CA VAL A 409 11.15 19.67 15.88
C VAL A 409 11.64 18.41 15.19
N VAL A 410 11.71 17.32 15.94
CA VAL A 410 11.93 15.98 15.43
C VAL A 410 10.81 15.09 15.92
N THR A 411 10.13 14.41 15.01
CA THR A 411 9.11 13.43 15.34
C THR A 411 9.55 12.07 14.81
N THR A 412 9.58 11.07 15.67
CA THR A 412 9.88 9.68 15.32
C THR A 412 8.62 8.83 15.47
N LEU A 413 8.39 7.93 14.53
CA LEU A 413 7.38 6.88 14.61
C LEU A 413 8.11 5.55 14.76
N ASN A 414 7.73 4.74 15.76
CA ASN A 414 8.24 3.38 15.89
C ASN A 414 7.34 2.33 15.25
N ALA A 415 7.82 1.09 15.19
CA ALA A 415 7.11 -0.04 14.61
C ALA A 415 5.78 -0.37 15.29
N GLY A 416 5.72 -0.11 16.59
CA GLY A 416 4.51 -0.15 17.40
C GLY A 416 3.53 0.98 17.13
N LEU A 417 3.82 1.85 16.16
CA LEU A 417 3.05 3.04 15.78
C LEU A 417 2.94 4.08 16.90
N HIS A 418 3.88 4.09 17.84
CA HIS A 418 4.00 5.16 18.81
C HIS A 418 4.78 6.32 18.20
N SER A 419 4.15 7.49 18.22
CA SER A 419 4.79 8.75 17.83
C SER A 419 5.43 9.41 19.04
N HIS A 420 6.71 9.76 18.90
CA HIS A 420 7.48 10.50 19.88
C HIS A 420 8.00 11.79 19.25
N GLY A 421 7.49 12.92 19.73
CA GLY A 421 7.88 14.26 19.29
C GLY A 421 8.84 14.91 20.27
N ILE A 422 9.96 15.42 19.78
CA ILE A 422 10.94 16.19 20.55
C ILE A 422 11.03 17.59 19.94
N GLU A 423 10.62 18.58 20.73
CA GLU A 423 10.79 20.00 20.42
C GLU A 423 11.96 20.54 21.26
N SER A 424 12.99 21.04 20.59
CA SER A 424 14.15 21.66 21.25
C SER A 424 14.14 23.16 21.01
N TYR A 425 14.31 23.92 22.09
CA TYR A 425 14.33 25.39 22.10
C TYR A 425 15.71 25.84 22.58
N GLN A 426 16.51 26.34 21.63
CA GLN A 426 17.86 26.83 21.89
C GLN A 426 17.81 28.33 22.23
N TRP A 427 18.29 28.68 23.42
CA TRP A 427 18.30 30.06 23.92
C TRP A 427 19.59 30.80 23.48
N PRO A 428 19.59 32.14 23.43
CA PRO A 428 20.78 32.93 23.06
C PRO A 428 21.94 32.74 24.05
N SER A 429 21.61 32.46 25.32
CA SER A 429 22.56 32.13 26.38
C SER A 429 23.30 30.80 26.17
N GLY A 430 22.88 29.98 25.19
CA GLY A 430 23.37 28.62 24.99
C GLY A 430 22.59 27.56 25.78
N GLY A 431 21.68 27.98 26.68
CA GLY A 431 20.75 27.07 27.34
C GLY A 431 19.82 26.37 26.35
N LYS A 432 19.25 25.23 26.76
CA LYS A 432 18.31 24.44 25.95
C LYS A 432 17.11 24.03 26.79
N THR A 433 15.91 24.30 26.30
CA THR A 433 14.67 23.70 26.81
C THR A 433 14.24 22.60 25.85
N VAL A 434 13.94 21.41 26.37
CA VAL A 434 13.45 20.27 25.59
C VAL A 434 12.04 19.96 26.04
N VAL A 435 11.12 19.89 25.08
CA VAL A 435 9.75 19.43 25.29
C VAL A 435 9.60 18.10 24.55
N GLU A 436 9.25 17.05 25.29
CA GLU A 436 9.01 15.71 24.73
C GLU A 436 7.52 15.43 24.81
N ARG A 437 6.95 14.87 23.74
CA ARG A 437 5.53 14.51 23.63
C ARG A 437 5.43 13.07 23.19
N GLU A 438 4.84 12.23 24.02
CA GLU A 438 4.67 10.79 23.77
C GLU A 438 3.37 10.33 24.44
N GLU A 439 2.48 9.69 23.67
CA GLU A 439 1.23 9.07 24.17
C GLU A 439 0.38 9.98 25.10
N GLY A 440 0.24 11.26 24.74
CA GLY A 440 -0.53 12.23 25.53
C GLY A 440 0.16 12.69 26.82
N LYS A 441 1.37 12.19 27.12
CA LYS A 441 2.25 12.76 28.13
C LYS A 441 3.12 13.84 27.50
N VAL A 442 3.36 14.89 28.26
CA VAL A 442 4.29 15.96 27.90
C VAL A 442 5.35 16.04 28.99
N LEU A 443 6.62 16.06 28.60
CA LEU A 443 7.74 16.30 29.50
C LEU A 443 8.42 17.62 29.12
N ILE A 444 8.91 18.35 30.12
CA ILE A 444 9.84 19.48 29.92
C ILE A 444 11.12 19.14 30.66
N ASN A 445 12.24 19.06 29.94
CA ASN A 445 13.55 18.72 30.47
C ASN A 445 13.51 17.43 31.34
N GLY A 446 12.80 16.41 30.85
CA GLY A 446 12.64 15.11 31.52
C GLY A 446 11.63 15.05 32.68
N ALA A 447 10.97 16.16 33.04
CA ALA A 447 9.93 16.17 34.08
C ALA A 447 8.53 16.32 33.49
N VAL A 448 7.53 15.63 34.06
CA VAL A 448 6.13 15.71 33.62
C VAL A 448 5.66 17.15 33.60
N ALA A 449 4.95 17.53 32.54
CA ALA A 449 4.39 18.85 32.37
C ALA A 449 2.90 18.80 32.02
N GLU A 450 2.19 19.84 32.45
CA GLU A 450 0.77 20.05 32.14
C GLU A 450 0.64 21.13 31.07
N GLU A 451 -0.14 20.86 30.02
CA GLU A 451 -0.46 21.86 29.02
C GLU A 451 -1.50 22.85 29.55
N LEU A 452 -1.15 24.14 29.52
CA LEU A 452 -1.99 25.20 30.07
C LEU A 452 -2.90 25.78 29.00
N TRP A 453 -4.20 25.76 29.31
CA TRP A 453 -5.26 26.33 28.49
C TRP A 453 -5.51 27.80 28.88
N ARG A 454 -6.31 28.51 28.09
CA ARG A 454 -6.52 29.97 28.18
C ARG A 454 -6.67 30.51 29.62
N LYS A 455 -7.44 29.82 30.48
CA LYS A 455 -7.70 30.24 31.88
C LYS A 455 -6.60 29.88 32.88
N THR A 456 -5.70 28.95 32.53
CA THR A 456 -4.63 28.46 33.42
C THR A 456 -3.24 28.97 33.02
N LYS A 457 -3.13 29.67 31.88
CA LYS A 457 -1.94 30.42 31.48
C LYS A 457 -1.64 31.59 32.45
N PRO A 458 -0.38 32.04 32.56
CA PRO A 458 -0.04 33.30 33.21
C PRO A 458 -0.83 34.46 32.59
N LYS A 459 -1.32 35.39 33.42
CA LYS A 459 -2.21 36.47 32.96
C LYS A 459 -1.62 37.32 31.82
N ALA A 460 -0.31 37.47 31.80
CA ALA A 460 0.41 38.22 30.78
C ALA A 460 0.23 37.68 29.35
N VAL A 461 -0.03 36.37 29.20
CA VAL A 461 -0.15 35.68 27.90
C VAL A 461 -1.45 34.89 27.77
N ALA A 462 -2.40 35.08 28.71
CA ALA A 462 -3.62 34.30 28.77
C ALA A 462 -4.53 34.51 27.56
N GLU A 463 -4.54 35.73 27.00
CA GLU A 463 -5.36 36.09 25.83
C GLU A 463 -4.66 35.83 24.48
N GLU A 464 -3.37 35.52 24.48
CA GLU A 464 -2.60 35.21 23.26
C GLU A 464 -2.87 33.77 22.82
N THR A 465 -3.55 33.62 21.67
CA THR A 465 -3.95 32.33 21.10
C THR A 465 -2.81 31.62 20.37
N ASP A 466 -1.82 32.36 19.92
CA ASP A 466 -0.59 31.89 19.29
C ASP A 466 0.44 31.40 20.32
N ILE A 467 0.29 31.69 21.60
CA ILE A 467 1.21 31.20 22.64
C ILE A 467 0.77 29.84 23.18
N SER A 468 1.70 28.88 23.26
CA SER A 468 1.54 27.64 24.02
C SER A 468 2.30 27.74 25.33
N CYS A 469 1.74 27.20 26.41
CA CYS A 469 2.39 27.19 27.72
C CYS A 469 2.31 25.80 28.35
N LEU A 470 3.40 25.39 28.98
CA LEU A 470 3.54 24.10 29.64
C LEU A 470 4.09 24.34 31.05
N LYS A 471 3.43 23.78 32.07
CA LYS A 471 3.86 23.88 33.47
C LYS A 471 4.65 22.66 33.88
N ASN A 472 5.91 22.84 34.25
CA ASN A 472 6.79 21.77 34.71
C ASN A 472 6.42 21.35 36.15
N SER A 473 6.07 20.09 36.38
CA SER A 473 5.60 19.60 37.68
C SER A 473 6.67 19.61 38.78
N ALA A 474 7.94 19.43 38.41
CA ALA A 474 9.06 19.36 39.37
C ALA A 474 9.48 20.73 39.91
N SER A 475 9.49 21.75 39.05
CA SER A 475 9.91 23.11 39.40
C SER A 475 8.76 24.07 39.68
N GLY A 476 7.56 23.77 39.16
CA GLY A 476 6.41 24.67 39.16
C GLY A 476 6.51 25.84 38.16
N ASN A 477 7.62 25.95 37.42
CA ASN A 477 7.81 26.99 36.40
C ASN A 477 6.94 26.72 35.17
N VAL A 478 6.52 27.78 34.50
CA VAL A 478 5.77 27.71 33.24
C VAL A 478 6.68 28.15 32.10
N PHE A 479 6.89 27.27 31.14
CA PHE A 479 7.56 27.57 29.89
C PHE A 479 6.52 27.87 28.83
N CYS A 480 6.62 29.00 28.14
CA CYS A 480 5.75 29.38 27.04
C CYS A 480 6.55 29.64 25.77
N TYR A 481 5.95 29.41 24.62
CA TYR A 481 6.53 29.72 23.31
C TYR A 481 5.44 30.15 22.32
N ARG A 482 5.81 31.02 21.38
CA ARG A 482 4.91 31.42 20.28
C ARG A 482 4.90 30.34 19.19
N ARG A 483 3.70 29.97 18.73
CA ARG A 483 3.48 29.05 17.61
C ARG A 483 3.82 29.77 16.32
N VAL A 484 4.59 29.12 15.47
CA VAL A 484 4.84 29.58 14.10
C VAL A 484 4.00 28.66 13.22
N TYR A 485 3.06 29.26 12.48
CA TYR A 485 2.15 28.58 11.57
C TYR A 485 2.70 28.56 10.15
#